data_AF-A0A8T4P5G7-F1
#
_entry.id   AF-A0A8T4P5G7-F1
#
_cell.length_a   1.000
_cell.length_b   1.000
_cell.length_c   1.000
_cell.angle_alpha   90.00
_cell.angle_beta   90.00
_cell.angle_gamma   90.00
#
_symmetry.space_group_name_H-M   'P 1'
#
loop_
_entity.id
_entity.type
_entity.pdbx_description
1 polymer ?
#
loop_
_entity_poly.entity_id
_entity_poly.type
_entity_poly.pdbx_seq_one_letter_code
_entity_poly.pdbx_strand_id
1 'polypeptide(L)'
;MDYPEETIAINKQGKKEVRVLQEKGQYVKYNYLNLETGKKTTKYSLILKNDSSKEHLMVVPLKTGKSLVVEQKKEQRELKILDEKKKKTVEF
;
A
#
# COMPACT_ATOMS: atom_id res chain seq x y z
N MET A 1 13.75 -30.20 6.86
CA MET A 1 13.79 -29.15 5.82
C MET A 1 14.67 -28.05 6.38
N ASP A 2 15.81 -27.82 5.74
CA ASP A 2 16.73 -26.77 6.15
C ASP A 2 16.41 -25.50 5.35
N TYR A 3 16.11 -24.41 6.05
CA TYR A 3 15.85 -23.11 5.45
C TYR A 3 17.14 -22.27 5.48
N PRO A 4 17.43 -21.44 4.47
CA PRO A 4 18.58 -20.55 4.50
C PRO A 4 18.51 -19.60 5.71
N GLU A 5 19.60 -19.45 6.46
CA GLU A 5 19.63 -18.69 7.71
C GLU A 5 19.16 -17.24 7.54
N GLU A 6 19.46 -16.62 6.40
CA GLU A 6 19.09 -15.26 6.04
C GLU A 6 17.57 -15.05 5.89
N THR A 7 16.80 -16.13 5.73
CA THR A 7 15.33 -16.10 5.64
C THR A 7 14.66 -16.26 7.00
N ILE A 8 15.38 -16.73 8.00
CA ILE A 8 14.87 -16.93 9.36
C ILE A 8 14.77 -15.57 10.08
N ALA A 9 13.69 -15.36 10.81
CA ALA A 9 13.46 -14.19 11.67
C ALA A 9 13.02 -14.66 13.06
N ILE A 10 13.16 -13.77 14.06
CA ILE A 10 12.67 -13.99 15.42
C ILE A 10 11.53 -13.01 15.66
N ASN A 11 10.34 -13.51 15.96
CA ASN A 11 9.20 -12.65 16.24
C ASN A 11 9.26 -12.06 17.66
N LYS A 12 8.29 -11.21 17.99
CA LYS A 12 8.23 -10.54 19.31
C LYS A 12 8.14 -11.50 20.51
N GLN A 13 7.76 -12.75 20.29
CA GLN A 13 7.69 -13.80 21.32
C GLN A 13 8.97 -14.64 21.42
N GLY A 14 10.02 -14.32 20.65
CA GLY A 14 11.26 -15.09 20.61
C GLY A 14 11.19 -16.37 19.76
N LYS A 15 10.09 -16.60 19.05
CA LYS A 15 9.93 -17.80 18.20
C LYS A 15 10.55 -17.56 16.82
N LYS A 16 11.21 -18.59 16.28
CA LYS A 16 11.73 -18.59 14.92
C LYS A 16 10.60 -18.71 13.91
N GLU A 17 10.64 -17.89 12.87
CA GLU A 17 9.75 -17.93 11.71
C GLU A 17 10.56 -17.79 10.42
N VAL A 18 10.05 -18.28 9.30
CA VAL A 18 10.73 -18.22 8.00
C VAL A 18 9.96 -17.29 7.08
N ARG A 19 10.66 -16.35 6.45
CA ARG A 19 10.08 -15.48 5.41
C ARG A 19 10.03 -16.24 4.10
N VAL A 20 8.81 -16.53 3.63
CA VAL A 20 8.56 -17.15 2.33
C VAL A 20 7.97 -16.10 1.39
N LEU A 21 8.54 -15.96 0.20
CA LEU A 21 8.01 -15.07 -0.83
C LEU A 21 6.68 -15.62 -1.33
N GLN A 22 5.60 -14.85 -1.18
CA GLN A 22 4.32 -15.17 -1.78
C GLN A 22 4.24 -14.59 -3.21
N GLU A 23 4.33 -13.27 -3.34
CA GLU A 23 4.16 -12.53 -4.59
C GLU A 23 5.10 -11.31 -4.64
N LYS A 24 5.39 -10.80 -5.85
CA LYS A 24 6.13 -9.55 -6.08
C LYS A 24 5.42 -8.72 -7.14
N GLY A 25 5.52 -7.40 -7.05
CA GLY A 25 4.79 -6.51 -7.96
C GLY A 25 5.23 -5.05 -7.89
N GLN A 26 4.42 -4.18 -8.48
CA GLN A 26 4.56 -2.74 -8.47
C GLN A 26 3.50 -2.12 -7.58
N TYR A 27 3.69 -0.86 -7.19
CA TYR A 27 2.69 -0.13 -6.41
C TYR A 27 2.55 1.32 -6.87
N VAL A 28 1.36 1.87 -6.66
CA VAL A 28 1.07 3.30 -6.71
C VAL A 28 0.67 3.77 -5.33
N LYS A 29 1.24 4.91 -4.92
CA LYS A 29 0.87 5.61 -3.68
C LYS A 29 0.41 7.02 -4.03
N TYR A 30 -0.79 7.39 -3.59
CA TYR A 30 -1.30 8.74 -3.78
C TYR A 30 -1.92 9.30 -2.50
N ASN A 31 -1.77 10.61 -2.33
CA ASN A 31 -2.36 11.34 -1.21
C ASN A 31 -3.69 11.95 -1.65
N TYR A 32 -4.60 12.11 -0.70
CA TYR A 32 -5.77 12.96 -0.91
C TYR A 32 -5.42 14.39 -0.52
N LEU A 33 -5.79 15.36 -1.35
CA LEU A 33 -5.67 16.78 -1.07
C LEU A 33 -7.05 17.35 -0.75
N ASN A 34 -7.12 18.32 0.16
CA ASN A 34 -8.31 19.17 0.30
C ASN A 34 -8.36 20.13 -0.91
N LEU A 35 -9.49 20.17 -1.62
CA LEU A 35 -9.62 20.90 -2.89
C LEU A 35 -9.45 22.42 -2.76
N GLU A 36 -9.89 23.00 -1.64
CA GLU A 36 -9.84 24.45 -1.42
C GLU A 36 -8.44 24.92 -1.01
N THR A 37 -7.75 24.11 -0.20
CA THR A 37 -6.47 24.50 0.41
C THR A 37 -5.25 23.91 -0.28
N GLY A 38 -5.44 22.87 -1.12
CA GLY A 38 -4.35 22.09 -1.72
C GLY A 38 -3.53 21.27 -0.72
N LYS A 39 -3.86 21.30 0.58
CA LYS A 39 -3.10 20.61 1.62
C LYS A 39 -3.42 19.13 1.64
N LYS A 40 -2.41 18.30 1.94
CA LYS A 40 -2.56 16.86 2.14
C LYS A 40 -3.50 16.58 3.31
N THR A 41 -4.41 15.64 3.12
CA THR A 41 -5.14 15.02 4.22
C THR A 41 -4.28 13.97 4.91
N THR A 42 -4.71 13.51 6.07
CA THR A 42 -3.98 12.51 6.87
C THR A 42 -3.93 11.13 6.20
N LYS A 43 -4.91 10.80 5.35
CA LYS A 43 -5.02 9.49 4.70
C LYS A 43 -4.37 9.47 3.32
N TYR A 44 -3.94 8.28 2.92
CA TYR A 44 -3.43 8.00 1.58
C TYR A 44 -3.88 6.61 1.14
N SER A 45 -3.74 6.33 -0.15
CA SER A 45 -4.07 5.02 -0.72
C SER A 45 -2.87 4.39 -1.38
N LEU A 46 -2.84 3.06 -1.35
CA LEU A 46 -1.90 2.19 -2.03
C LEU A 46 -2.67 1.30 -2.99
N ILE A 47 -2.24 1.29 -4.25
CA ILE A 47 -2.66 0.28 -5.22
C ILE A 47 -1.48 -0.65 -5.39
N LEU A 48 -1.64 -1.91 -5.00
CA LEU A 48 -0.65 -2.96 -5.20
C LEU A 48 -1.06 -3.75 -6.44
N LYS A 49 -0.12 -3.98 -7.36
CA LYS A 49 -0.38 -4.69 -8.60
C LYS A 49 0.73 -5.70 -8.86
N ASN A 50 0.36 -6.92 -9.17
CA ASN A 50 1.26 -7.90 -9.75
C ASN A 50 0.65 -8.45 -11.04
N ASP A 51 1.23 -9.53 -11.58
CA ASP A 51 0.81 -10.10 -12.86
C ASP A 51 -0.62 -10.67 -12.84
N SER A 52 -1.14 -11.04 -11.68
CA SER A 52 -2.42 -11.74 -11.52
C SER A 52 -3.47 -10.98 -10.68
N SER A 53 -3.06 -9.98 -9.90
CA SER A 53 -3.94 -9.30 -8.94
C SER A 53 -3.70 -7.78 -8.89
N LYS A 54 -4.75 -7.08 -8.45
CA LYS A 54 -4.73 -5.66 -8.13
C LYS A 54 -5.52 -5.44 -6.84
N GLU A 55 -4.84 -4.92 -5.83
CA GLU A 55 -5.41 -4.62 -4.52
C GLU A 55 -5.40 -3.12 -4.28
N HIS A 56 -6.48 -2.60 -3.71
CA HIS A 56 -6.58 -1.19 -3.34
C HIS A 56 -6.76 -1.07 -1.83
N LEU A 57 -5.76 -0.50 -1.17
CA LEU A 57 -5.71 -0.33 0.27
C LEU A 57 -5.75 1.16 0.61
N MET A 58 -6.69 1.56 1.47
CA MET A 58 -6.68 2.87 2.10
C MET A 58 -5.96 2.77 3.45
N VAL A 59 -5.01 3.67 3.68
CA VAL A 59 -4.24 3.74 4.93
C VAL A 59 -4.62 5.00 5.68
N VAL A 60 -5.07 4.82 6.92
CA VAL A 60 -5.43 5.89 7.85
C VAL A 60 -4.51 5.83 9.06
N PRO A 61 -3.52 6.75 9.17
CA PRO A 61 -2.67 6.85 10.35
C PRO A 61 -3.50 7.19 11.59
N LEU A 62 -3.26 6.46 12.68
CA LEU A 62 -3.87 6.69 13.98
C LEU A 62 -2.89 7.47 14.88
N LYS A 63 -3.42 8.18 15.87
CA LYS A 63 -2.60 8.93 16.85
C LYS A 63 -1.68 8.04 17.68
N THR A 64 -1.95 6.73 17.73
CA THR A 64 -1.18 5.74 18.51
C THR A 64 0.11 5.27 17.81
N GLY A 65 0.45 5.84 16.65
CA GLY A 65 1.58 5.40 15.82
C GLY A 65 1.29 4.14 15.00
N LYS A 66 0.10 3.55 15.15
CA LYS A 66 -0.42 2.48 14.28
C LYS A 66 -1.20 3.08 13.11
N SER A 67 -1.44 2.29 12.07
CA SER A 67 -2.35 2.68 10.98
C SER A 67 -3.48 1.66 10.87
N LEU A 68 -4.68 2.15 10.57
CA LEU A 68 -5.76 1.30 10.08
C LEU A 68 -5.56 1.13 8.57
N VAL A 69 -5.63 -0.12 8.09
CA VAL A 69 -5.57 -0.45 6.66
C VAL A 69 -6.91 -1.06 6.29
N VAL A 70 -7.57 -0.48 5.30
CA VAL A 70 -8.88 -0.90 4.83
C VAL A 70 -8.78 -1.26 3.36
N GLU A 71 -9.13 -2.50 3.03
CA GLU A 71 -9.29 -2.92 1.64
C GLU A 71 -10.52 -2.25 1.02
N GLN A 72 -10.31 -1.56 -0.10
CA GLN A 72 -11.37 -0.94 -0.88
C GLN A 72 -11.90 -1.99 -1.87
N LYS A 73 -13.05 -2.59 -1.55
CA LYS A 73 -13.68 -3.56 -2.45
C LYS A 73 -14.19 -2.85 -3.71
N LYS A 74 -13.58 -3.18 -4.86
CA LYS A 74 -13.95 -2.86 -6.25
C LYS A 74 -14.65 -1.51 -6.44
N GLU A 75 -13.90 -0.47 -6.80
CA GLU A 75 -14.48 0.59 -7.61
C GLU A 75 -14.71 0.06 -9.03
N GLN A 76 -15.95 0.14 -9.54
CA GLN A 76 -16.30 -0.20 -10.93
C GLN A 76 -15.65 0.75 -11.96
N ARG A 77 -14.89 1.77 -11.53
CA ARG A 77 -14.31 2.80 -12.40
C ARG A 77 -12.80 2.82 -12.29
N GLU A 78 -12.15 3.01 -13.42
CA GLU A 78 -10.71 3.20 -13.51
C GLU A 78 -10.31 4.50 -12.77
N LEU A 79 -9.41 4.36 -11.80
CA LEU A 79 -8.93 5.47 -10.98
C LEU A 79 -7.99 6.36 -11.77
N LYS A 80 -8.35 7.63 -11.86
CA LYS A 80 -7.56 8.70 -12.48
C LYS A 80 -6.84 9.50 -11.40
N ILE A 81 -5.51 9.42 -11.38
CA ILE A 81 -4.66 10.05 -10.35
C ILE A 81 -3.91 11.22 -10.98
N LEU A 82 -3.87 12.37 -10.30
CA LEU A 82 -3.10 13.52 -10.77
C LEU A 82 -1.60 13.34 -10.47
N ASP A 83 -0.76 13.42 -11.51
CA ASP A 83 0.69 13.60 -11.38
C ASP A 83 1.00 15.11 -11.39
N GLU A 84 1.30 15.66 -10.21
CA GLU A 84 1.59 17.09 -10.02
C GLU A 84 2.81 17.55 -10.84
N LYS A 85 3.79 16.68 -11.09
CA LYS A 85 5.00 17.05 -11.83
C LYS A 85 4.71 17.22 -13.31
N LYS A 86 3.85 16.34 -13.86
CA LYS A 86 3.50 16.35 -15.28
C LYS A 86 2.23 17.17 -15.57
N LYS A 87 1.51 17.61 -14.53
CA LYS A 87 0.19 18.25 -14.61
C LYS A 87 -0.80 17.44 -15.48
N LYS A 88 -0.70 16.12 -15.40
CA LYS A 88 -1.47 15.17 -16.20
C LYS A 88 -2.07 14.10 -15.31
N THR A 89 -3.16 13.53 -15.79
CA THR A 89 -3.76 12.36 -15.18
C THR A 89 -2.97 11.12 -15.58
N VAL A 90 -2.72 10.25 -14.60
CA VAL A 90 -2.18 8.91 -14.78
C VAL A 90 -3.30 7.92 -14.49
N GLU A 91 -3.46 6.99 -15.42
CA GLU A 91 -4.33 5.83 -15.27
C GLU A 91 -3.47 4.65 -14.81
N PHE A 92 -4.01 3.85 -13.89
CA PHE A 92 -3.30 2.72 -13.30
C PHE A 92 -4.27 1.56 -13.04
#